data_AF-M3EH42-F1
#
_entry.id   AF-M3EH42-F1
#
_cell.length_a   1.000
_cell.length_b   1.000
_cell.length_c   1.000
_cell.angle_alpha   90.00
_cell.angle_beta   90.00
_cell.angle_gamma   90.00
#
_symmetry.space_group_name_H-M   'P 1'
#
loop_
_entity.id
_entity.type
_entity.pdbx_description
1 polymer ?
#
loop_
_entity_poly.entity_id
_entity_poly.type
_entity_poly.pdbx_seq_one_letter_code
_entity_poly.pdbx_strand_id
1 'polypeptide(L)'
;MKNRGKNNIKDVHDIEKTVKVVQLGDIAIINPPISREVINDLSQLISFVPMASVSEISGSVVKTDNRIAKDCAKGFTNFKTNDILIAKITPCFENNKIAIANIDKDFGFGSTEFHVLRPNSQEVDTKYLFHILRDPAFRQQGQKEMTGSAGQRRVPAKFISTYAFLLPPLADQIHIANTLSQAEALIAQRKESIRLLDELVKSKFLEMFGDPVKNEKGWEMKTIGNLIREIKYGTSKSSEENGTFPYLRMNNITSDGYWDFSKIKFINLTSEEFEKYHISYGDIVFNRTNSKELVGKTAVFVEEKEIAGYLIRMRVNEETSPWYIWGYLNSKHGKQTLYSLCRNIVGIANINAQELQGIKILKPPVLFQNKFAEFVENIQLQKVQYQRSLIELEALYSSLSQKAFNGELMINQKSPSKVSALRLARETSLHVIANHSNKEQATLKKVDKTKSALISQKEEQSFLKRKILGSYIINQSLNDSQFGDVKFEKLLHLSEYLILKRNFGQHYIQKMAGPYDNKFTIPFFQQIEKDRWFRRTKKGKQFHFQQGEKHKSSTKTYNYFSKEELGAIQSLIGLFKKADYEQVEILSTLYAVWNNRIIKGEPIEDNLLKEDFLNWDSQKEKYQT
;
A
#
# COMPACT_ATOMS: atom_id res chain seq x y z
N MET A 1 -73.01 -22.62 38.02
CA MET A 1 -71.87 -23.56 38.16
C MET A 1 -71.17 -23.68 36.82
N LYS A 2 -69.98 -23.06 36.66
CA LYS A 2 -69.12 -23.19 35.49
C LYS A 2 -67.82 -23.81 35.95
N ASN A 3 -67.42 -24.91 35.30
CA ASN A 3 -66.12 -25.54 35.50
C ASN A 3 -65.43 -25.65 34.13
N ARG A 4 -64.29 -24.96 33.97
CA ARG A 4 -63.30 -25.22 32.92
C ARG A 4 -61.93 -25.03 33.56
N GLY A 5 -61.25 -26.14 33.83
CA GLY A 5 -59.86 -26.16 34.29
C GLY A 5 -58.92 -25.65 33.19
N LYS A 6 -58.03 -24.74 33.56
CA LYS A 6 -56.84 -24.37 32.79
C LYS A 6 -55.60 -24.87 33.52
N ASN A 7 -54.76 -25.58 32.79
CA ASN A 7 -53.41 -25.99 33.17
C ASN A 7 -52.55 -24.78 33.52
N ASN A 8 -51.85 -24.86 34.66
CA ASN A 8 -50.73 -23.99 35.01
C ASN A 8 -49.47 -24.48 34.31
N ILE A 9 -49.08 -23.81 33.23
CA ILE A 9 -47.69 -23.77 32.76
C ILE A 9 -47.12 -22.47 33.32
N LYS A 10 -46.14 -22.57 34.22
CA LYS A 10 -45.37 -21.41 34.67
C LYS A 10 -44.52 -20.93 33.49
N ASP A 11 -44.84 -19.75 32.99
CA ASP A 11 -44.05 -19.04 31.99
C ASP A 11 -42.61 -18.84 32.49
N VAL A 12 -41.67 -19.41 31.74
CA VAL A 12 -40.22 -19.17 31.85
C VAL A 12 -39.88 -18.08 30.83
N HIS A 13 -40.32 -16.85 31.04
CA HIS A 13 -39.89 -15.70 30.23
C HIS A 13 -40.06 -14.41 31.02
N ASP A 14 -39.12 -14.15 31.93
CA ASP A 14 -38.69 -12.79 32.32
C ASP A 14 -37.38 -12.93 33.11
N ILE A 15 -36.25 -12.97 32.40
CA ILE A 15 -34.93 -12.72 32.98
C ILE A 15 -34.53 -11.32 32.54
N GLU A 16 -34.35 -10.45 33.54
CA GLU A 16 -34.15 -9.01 33.42
C GLU A 16 -33.06 -8.62 32.41
N LYS A 17 -33.43 -7.73 31.48
CA LYS A 17 -32.57 -7.14 30.45
C LYS A 17 -31.83 -5.92 31.00
N THR A 18 -30.86 -6.10 31.88
CA THR A 18 -30.09 -4.97 32.43
C THR A 18 -28.58 -5.19 32.36
N VAL A 19 -27.88 -4.15 31.89
CA VAL A 19 -26.42 -4.06 31.95
C VAL A 19 -26.01 -3.91 33.42
N LYS A 20 -25.12 -4.76 33.92
CA LYS A 20 -24.62 -4.71 35.31
C LYS A 20 -23.13 -4.38 35.34
N VAL A 21 -22.66 -3.71 36.39
CA VAL A 21 -21.21 -3.58 36.66
C VAL A 21 -20.76 -4.83 37.41
N VAL A 22 -19.69 -5.48 36.94
CA VAL A 22 -19.11 -6.66 37.59
C VAL A 22 -17.61 -6.48 37.76
N GLN A 23 -17.02 -7.16 38.75
CA GLN A 23 -15.59 -7.36 38.79
C GLN A 23 -15.23 -8.65 38.05
N LEU A 24 -14.07 -8.66 37.40
CA LEU A 24 -13.66 -9.81 36.60
C LEU A 24 -13.54 -11.09 37.44
N GLY A 25 -13.10 -10.99 38.70
CA GLY A 25 -13.02 -12.12 39.62
C GLY A 25 -14.36 -12.78 39.96
N ASP A 26 -15.48 -12.07 39.77
CA ASP A 26 -16.83 -12.58 40.03
C ASP A 26 -17.33 -13.51 38.91
N ILE A 27 -16.77 -13.36 37.70
CA ILE A 27 -17.25 -14.01 36.47
C ILE A 27 -16.19 -14.92 35.81
N ALA A 28 -14.96 -14.95 36.36
CA ALA A 28 -13.87 -15.77 35.83
C ALA A 28 -12.93 -16.22 36.94
N ILE A 29 -12.44 -17.46 36.84
CA ILE A 29 -11.43 -17.99 37.76
C ILE A 29 -10.05 -17.50 37.30
N ILE A 30 -9.31 -16.85 38.20
CA ILE A 30 -7.97 -16.34 37.93
C ILE A 30 -6.92 -17.33 38.43
N ASN A 31 -6.02 -17.72 37.54
CA ASN A 31 -4.99 -18.73 37.72
C ASN A 31 -5.59 -20.05 38.26
N PRO A 32 -6.46 -20.73 37.47
CA PRO A 32 -7.10 -21.96 37.92
C PRO A 32 -6.06 -23.02 38.31
N PRO A 33 -6.39 -23.89 39.29
CA PRO A 33 -5.51 -24.99 39.67
C PRO A 33 -5.36 -25.99 38.52
N ILE A 34 -4.27 -26.77 38.56
CA ILE A 34 -4.03 -27.86 37.60
C ILE A 34 -5.22 -28.81 37.61
N SER A 35 -5.69 -29.16 36.41
CA SER A 35 -6.86 -30.01 36.24
C SER A 35 -6.57 -31.44 36.70
N ARG A 36 -7.54 -32.06 37.37
CA ARG A 36 -7.39 -33.44 37.89
C ARG A 36 -7.06 -34.46 36.78
N GLU A 37 -7.62 -34.28 35.59
CA GLU A 37 -7.33 -35.12 34.41
C GLU A 37 -5.84 -35.11 34.04
N VAL A 38 -5.17 -33.95 34.17
CA VAL A 38 -3.72 -33.83 33.95
C VAL A 38 -2.93 -34.51 35.07
N ILE A 39 -3.39 -34.37 36.32
CA ILE A 39 -2.73 -34.99 37.48
C ILE A 39 -2.83 -36.52 37.42
N ASN A 40 -3.96 -37.05 36.93
CA ASN A 40 -4.22 -38.49 36.84
C ASN A 40 -3.37 -39.18 35.75
N ASP A 41 -2.94 -38.45 34.73
CA ASP A 41 -2.02 -38.95 33.71
C ASP A 41 -0.93 -37.90 33.38
N LEU A 42 0.15 -37.92 34.15
CA LEU A 42 1.30 -37.03 33.91
C LEU A 42 2.17 -37.47 32.72
N SER A 43 1.93 -38.63 32.12
CA SER A 43 2.67 -39.11 30.95
C SER A 43 2.12 -38.55 29.63
N GLN A 44 0.89 -38.02 29.65
CA GLN A 44 0.25 -37.46 28.47
C GLN A 44 1.04 -36.30 27.86
N LEU A 45 0.97 -36.21 26.52
CA LEU A 45 1.45 -35.03 25.80
C LEU A 45 0.45 -33.89 25.96
N ILE A 46 0.94 -32.72 26.34
CA ILE A 46 0.18 -31.46 26.46
C ILE A 46 0.67 -30.46 25.41
N SER A 47 -0.10 -29.39 25.20
CA SER A 47 0.34 -28.28 24.36
C SER A 47 1.06 -27.23 25.21
N PHE A 48 2.28 -26.88 24.81
CA PHE A 48 3.10 -25.88 25.49
C PHE A 48 3.11 -24.56 24.73
N VAL A 49 2.79 -23.46 25.41
CA VAL A 49 2.72 -22.11 24.84
C VAL A 49 3.82 -21.23 25.44
N PRO A 50 4.94 -21.00 24.74
CA PRO A 50 5.92 -20.01 25.17
C PRO A 50 5.38 -18.58 24.96
N MET A 51 5.93 -17.60 25.68
CA MET A 51 5.55 -16.18 25.55
C MET A 51 5.73 -15.64 24.11
N ALA A 52 6.68 -16.19 23.36
CA ALA A 52 6.91 -15.82 21.96
C ALA A 52 5.77 -16.25 21.02
N SER A 53 5.01 -17.28 21.40
CA SER A 53 3.89 -17.79 20.59
C SER A 53 2.60 -16.99 20.74
N VAL A 54 2.51 -16.06 21.69
CA VAL A 54 1.35 -15.18 21.84
C VAL A 54 1.54 -13.95 20.94
N SER A 55 0.66 -13.80 19.96
CA SER A 55 0.68 -12.68 19.03
C SER A 55 0.12 -11.40 19.67
N GLU A 56 0.95 -10.36 19.71
CA GLU A 56 0.52 -9.00 20.08
C GLU A 56 -0.53 -8.42 19.12
N ILE A 57 -0.47 -8.81 17.84
CA ILE A 57 -1.35 -8.30 16.78
C ILE A 57 -2.69 -9.03 16.78
N SER A 58 -2.66 -10.35 16.59
CA SER A 58 -3.89 -11.14 16.39
C SER A 58 -4.55 -11.60 17.70
N GLY A 59 -3.83 -11.53 18.83
CA GLY A 59 -4.31 -12.10 20.09
C GLY A 59 -4.60 -13.60 20.01
N SER A 60 -3.85 -14.32 19.17
CA SER A 60 -3.92 -15.77 19.02
C SER A 60 -2.62 -16.44 19.48
N VAL A 61 -2.73 -17.73 19.77
CA VAL A 61 -1.58 -18.61 19.95
C VAL A 61 -1.12 -19.07 18.55
N VAL A 62 0.01 -18.55 18.09
CA VAL A 62 0.52 -18.77 16.72
C VAL A 62 1.07 -20.18 16.53
N LYS A 63 1.69 -20.73 17.58
CA LYS A 63 2.31 -22.05 17.56
C LYS A 63 2.33 -22.65 18.97
N THR A 64 2.14 -23.96 19.05
CA THR A 64 2.37 -24.73 20.27
C THR A 64 3.48 -25.76 20.06
N ASP A 65 4.14 -26.13 21.15
CA ASP A 65 5.06 -27.27 21.19
C ASP A 65 4.40 -28.44 21.93
N ASN A 66 4.75 -29.67 21.58
CA ASN A 66 4.31 -30.84 22.35
C ASN A 66 5.30 -31.14 23.48
N ARG A 67 4.82 -31.25 24.72
CA ARG A 67 5.64 -31.63 25.89
C ARG A 67 4.92 -32.63 26.76
N ILE A 68 5.66 -33.38 27.58
CA ILE A 68 5.09 -34.31 28.56
C ILE A 68 4.59 -33.52 29.77
N ALA A 69 3.38 -33.83 30.26
CA ALA A 69 2.75 -33.10 31.37
C ALA A 69 3.61 -33.09 32.65
N LYS A 70 4.28 -34.20 32.98
CA LYS A 70 5.19 -34.32 34.13
C LYS A 70 6.27 -33.23 34.16
N ASP A 71 6.83 -32.90 33.00
CA ASP A 71 7.92 -31.92 32.87
C ASP A 71 7.42 -30.48 32.98
N CYS A 72 6.12 -30.27 32.76
CA CYS A 72 5.49 -28.96 32.82
C CYS A 72 4.75 -28.69 34.13
N ALA A 73 4.31 -29.74 34.83
CA ALA A 73 3.50 -29.63 36.05
C ALA A 73 4.19 -28.84 37.18
N LYS A 74 5.53 -28.80 37.20
CA LYS A 74 6.32 -27.97 38.12
C LYS A 74 7.01 -26.85 37.35
N GLY A 75 6.67 -25.60 37.68
CA GLY A 75 7.36 -24.43 37.15
C GLY A 75 6.80 -23.86 35.85
N PHE A 76 5.57 -24.21 35.44
CA PHE A 76 4.85 -23.57 34.35
C PHE A 76 3.39 -23.33 34.71
N THR A 77 2.73 -22.43 33.96
CA THR A 77 1.35 -22.05 34.22
C THR A 77 0.40 -22.95 33.43
N ASN A 78 -0.52 -23.63 34.12
CA ASN A 78 -1.51 -24.50 33.48
C ASN A 78 -2.70 -23.72 32.92
N PHE A 79 -3.32 -24.23 31.86
CA PHE A 79 -4.55 -23.73 31.28
C PHE A 79 -5.29 -24.83 30.50
N LYS A 80 -6.53 -24.56 30.10
CA LYS A 80 -7.34 -25.37 29.18
C LYS A 80 -7.57 -24.63 27.87
N THR A 81 -8.02 -25.34 26.85
CA THR A 81 -8.60 -24.72 25.65
C THR A 81 -9.71 -23.74 26.04
N ASN A 82 -9.79 -22.61 25.33
CA ASN A 82 -10.68 -21.46 25.60
C ASN A 82 -10.36 -20.63 26.86
N ASP A 83 -9.37 -20.98 27.70
CA ASP A 83 -8.88 -20.04 28.71
C ASP A 83 -8.21 -18.83 28.04
N ILE A 84 -8.22 -17.67 28.70
CA ILE A 84 -7.54 -16.46 28.22
C ILE A 84 -6.18 -16.34 28.92
N LEU A 85 -5.11 -16.31 28.14
CA LEU A 85 -3.74 -16.09 28.58
C LEU A 85 -3.41 -14.60 28.52
N ILE A 86 -3.03 -14.01 29.65
CA ILE A 86 -2.60 -12.61 29.75
C ILE A 86 -1.14 -12.57 30.16
N ALA A 87 -0.26 -12.00 29.35
CA ALA A 87 1.11 -11.76 29.77
C ALA A 87 1.15 -10.82 30.98
N LYS A 88 1.89 -11.18 32.03
CA LYS A 88 1.94 -10.36 33.25
C LYS A 88 3.15 -9.43 33.32
N ILE A 89 4.19 -9.65 32.51
CA ILE A 89 5.49 -8.95 32.60
C ILE A 89 5.69 -7.88 31.52
N THR A 90 6.44 -6.82 31.82
CA THR A 90 6.95 -5.84 30.84
C THR A 90 7.99 -6.48 29.89
N PRO A 91 8.00 -6.15 28.58
CA PRO A 91 7.04 -5.32 27.84
C PRO A 91 5.85 -6.12 27.29
N CYS A 92 5.73 -7.42 27.59
CA CYS A 92 4.73 -8.29 26.98
C CYS A 92 3.27 -7.88 27.29
N PHE A 93 2.97 -7.50 28.54
CA PHE A 93 1.66 -6.94 28.90
C PHE A 93 1.40 -5.62 28.18
N GLU A 94 2.41 -4.74 28.17
CA GLU A 94 2.36 -3.42 27.52
C GLU A 94 2.15 -3.52 26.00
N ASN A 95 2.64 -4.59 25.39
CA ASN A 95 2.49 -4.93 23.99
C ASN A 95 1.22 -5.73 23.69
N ASN A 96 0.27 -5.83 24.62
CA ASN A 96 -1.03 -6.49 24.39
C ASN A 96 -0.92 -7.99 24.05
N LYS A 97 0.05 -8.71 24.65
CA LYS A 97 0.14 -10.17 24.54
C LYS A 97 -0.93 -10.86 25.39
N ILE A 98 -2.13 -10.89 24.84
CA ILE A 98 -3.34 -11.51 25.41
C ILE A 98 -3.93 -12.41 24.33
N ALA A 99 -4.18 -13.68 24.64
CA ALA A 99 -4.71 -14.65 23.68
C ALA A 99 -5.75 -15.59 24.28
N ILE A 100 -6.74 -15.97 23.46
CA ILE A 100 -7.56 -17.14 23.74
C ILE A 100 -6.72 -18.38 23.42
N ALA A 101 -6.61 -19.31 24.36
CA ALA A 101 -5.88 -20.56 24.20
C ALA A 101 -6.66 -21.54 23.31
N ASN A 102 -6.65 -21.31 22.00
CA ASN A 102 -7.11 -22.29 21.02
C ASN A 102 -5.94 -23.21 20.69
N ILE A 103 -5.85 -24.34 21.37
CA ILE A 103 -4.74 -25.30 21.26
C ILE A 103 -5.24 -26.66 20.79
N ASP A 104 -4.35 -27.46 20.21
CA ASP A 104 -4.69 -28.76 19.60
C ASP A 104 -5.14 -29.84 20.59
N LYS A 105 -4.93 -29.62 21.90
CA LYS A 105 -5.28 -30.55 22.98
C LYS A 105 -6.12 -29.84 24.02
N ASP A 106 -6.84 -30.57 24.87
CA ASP A 106 -7.72 -29.95 25.87
C ASP A 106 -6.97 -29.19 26.98
N PHE A 107 -5.71 -29.56 27.22
CA PHE A 107 -4.86 -29.03 28.29
C PHE A 107 -3.53 -28.51 27.77
N GLY A 108 -3.08 -27.43 28.37
CA GLY A 108 -1.79 -26.84 28.07
C GLY A 108 -1.06 -26.28 29.27
N PHE A 109 0.23 -26.06 29.07
CA PHE A 109 1.09 -25.32 29.98
C PHE A 109 1.77 -24.19 29.22
N GLY A 110 2.08 -23.10 29.90
CA GLY A 110 2.73 -21.96 29.28
C GLY A 110 3.74 -21.31 30.20
N SER A 111 4.34 -20.23 29.69
CA SER A 111 5.25 -19.39 30.48
C SER A 111 4.68 -19.10 31.87
N THR A 112 5.55 -19.13 32.89
CA THR A 112 5.21 -18.68 34.24
C THR A 112 4.76 -17.22 34.27
N GLU A 113 5.11 -16.45 33.24
CA GLU A 113 4.74 -15.05 33.07
C GLU A 113 3.34 -14.83 32.48
N PHE A 114 2.45 -15.84 32.55
CA PHE A 114 1.02 -15.68 32.26
C PHE A 114 0.19 -15.56 33.54
N HIS A 115 -0.84 -14.72 33.48
CA HIS A 115 -2.10 -14.95 34.17
C HIS A 115 -3.03 -15.75 33.26
N VAL A 116 -3.79 -16.68 33.84
CA VAL A 116 -4.77 -17.48 33.12
C VAL A 116 -6.14 -17.16 33.66
N LEU A 117 -7.07 -16.80 32.78
CA LEU A 117 -8.46 -16.55 33.14
C LEU A 117 -9.31 -17.66 32.53
N ARG A 118 -10.11 -18.31 33.37
CA ARG A 118 -11.14 -19.25 32.93
C ARG A 118 -12.51 -18.59 33.08
N PRO A 119 -13.13 -18.12 31.99
CA PRO A 119 -14.43 -17.45 32.07
C PRO A 119 -15.53 -18.43 32.48
N ASN A 120 -16.49 -17.97 33.29
CA ASN A 120 -17.72 -18.72 33.53
C ASN A 120 -18.65 -18.54 32.32
N SER A 121 -18.76 -19.58 31.50
CA SER A 121 -19.52 -19.55 30.24
C SER A 121 -21.02 -19.28 30.41
N GLN A 122 -21.56 -19.36 31.64
CA GLN A 122 -22.96 -19.00 31.93
C GLN A 122 -23.15 -17.49 32.16
N GLU A 123 -22.09 -16.77 32.54
CA GLU A 123 -22.14 -15.34 32.87
C GLU A 123 -21.49 -14.47 31.77
N VAL A 124 -20.43 -14.98 31.13
CA VAL A 124 -19.64 -14.19 30.20
C VAL A 124 -19.20 -14.99 28.97
N ASP A 125 -19.38 -14.40 27.79
CA ASP A 125 -18.81 -14.89 26.54
C ASP A 125 -17.29 -14.67 26.50
N THR A 126 -16.55 -15.71 26.13
CA THR A 126 -15.08 -15.68 26.15
C THR A 126 -14.51 -14.66 25.17
N LYS A 127 -15.10 -14.51 23.98
CA LYS A 127 -14.62 -13.54 22.98
C LYS A 127 -14.94 -12.12 23.39
N TYR A 128 -16.11 -11.88 23.99
CA TYR A 128 -16.47 -10.60 24.58
C TYR A 128 -15.46 -10.17 25.64
N LEU A 129 -15.16 -11.05 26.62
CA LEU A 129 -14.16 -10.78 27.65
C LEU A 129 -12.77 -10.57 27.06
N PHE A 130 -12.40 -11.32 26.03
CA PHE A 130 -11.15 -11.13 25.31
C PHE A 130 -11.02 -9.73 24.70
N HIS A 131 -12.08 -9.20 24.07
CA HIS A 131 -12.04 -7.83 23.53
C HIS A 131 -11.91 -6.77 24.64
N ILE A 132 -12.56 -6.95 25.79
CA ILE A 132 -12.39 -6.06 26.96
C ILE A 132 -10.94 -6.06 27.45
N LEU A 133 -10.33 -7.24 27.58
CA LEU A 133 -8.96 -7.38 28.05
C LEU A 133 -7.93 -6.79 27.08
N ARG A 134 -8.27 -6.67 25.79
CA ARG A 134 -7.41 -6.05 24.79
C ARG A 134 -7.64 -4.54 24.63
N ASP A 135 -8.66 -4.01 25.28
CA ASP A 135 -8.98 -2.58 25.26
C ASP A 135 -7.81 -1.73 25.82
N PRO A 136 -7.49 -0.58 25.19
CA PRO A 136 -6.47 0.31 25.69
C PRO A 136 -6.66 0.75 27.15
N ALA A 137 -7.90 0.90 27.63
CA ALA A 137 -8.18 1.33 29.00
C ALA A 137 -7.74 0.28 30.02
N PHE A 138 -8.06 -1.00 29.81
CA PHE A 138 -7.60 -2.10 30.65
C PHE A 138 -6.07 -2.12 30.75
N ARG A 139 -5.42 -2.04 29.59
CA ARG A 139 -3.95 -2.08 29.51
C ARG A 139 -3.30 -0.88 30.20
N GLN A 140 -3.82 0.33 30.01
CA GLN A 140 -3.29 1.54 30.66
C GLN A 140 -3.46 1.51 32.18
N GLN A 141 -4.59 0.99 32.68
CA GLN A 141 -4.78 0.82 34.13
C GLN A 141 -3.84 -0.25 34.69
N GLY A 142 -3.72 -1.39 34.02
CA GLY A 142 -2.82 -2.46 34.45
C GLY A 142 -1.35 -2.03 34.47
N GLN A 143 -0.93 -1.15 33.55
CA GLN A 143 0.41 -0.58 33.52
C GLN A 143 0.73 0.27 34.77
N LYS A 144 -0.26 1.00 35.29
CA LYS A 144 -0.11 1.82 36.50
C LYS A 144 0.02 0.96 37.76
N GLU A 145 -0.63 -0.19 37.77
CA GLU A 145 -0.59 -1.16 38.88
C GLU A 145 0.63 -2.08 38.84
N MET A 146 1.51 -1.97 37.83
CA MET A 146 2.66 -2.85 37.72
C MET A 146 3.68 -2.60 38.84
N THR A 147 4.12 -3.69 39.48
CA THR A 147 5.10 -3.66 40.58
C THR A 147 6.40 -4.35 40.17
N GLY A 148 7.52 -3.96 40.77
CA GLY A 148 8.86 -4.52 40.49
C GLY A 148 9.90 -3.47 40.10
N SER A 149 11.12 -3.92 39.84
CA SER A 149 12.26 -3.07 39.45
C SER A 149 12.22 -2.68 37.96
N ALA A 150 12.93 -1.60 37.61
CA ALA A 150 12.97 -1.07 36.25
C ALA A 150 13.37 -2.16 35.23
N GLY A 151 12.49 -2.44 34.27
CA GLY A 151 12.68 -3.46 33.22
C GLY A 151 12.02 -4.83 33.49
N GLN A 152 11.61 -5.14 34.72
CA GLN A 152 10.93 -6.40 35.07
C GLN A 152 9.73 -6.18 36.01
N ARG A 153 8.80 -5.34 35.57
CA ARG A 153 7.57 -5.11 36.32
C ARG A 153 6.50 -6.14 35.95
N ARG A 154 5.62 -6.46 36.90
CA ARG A 154 4.52 -7.40 36.72
C ARG A 154 3.18 -6.80 37.13
N VAL A 155 2.15 -7.08 36.34
CA VAL A 155 0.75 -6.80 36.72
C VAL A 155 0.35 -7.79 37.82
N PRO A 156 -0.16 -7.32 38.97
CA PRO A 156 -0.65 -8.22 40.02
C PRO A 156 -1.95 -8.92 39.62
N ALA A 157 -2.13 -10.18 40.03
CA ALA A 157 -3.40 -10.90 39.86
C ALA A 157 -4.58 -10.17 40.53
N LYS A 158 -4.31 -9.41 41.61
CA LYS A 158 -5.30 -8.59 42.31
C LYS A 158 -5.93 -7.55 41.37
N PHE A 159 -5.12 -6.86 40.56
CA PHE A 159 -5.64 -5.88 39.58
C PHE A 159 -6.60 -6.55 38.60
N ILE A 160 -6.22 -7.72 38.07
CA ILE A 160 -7.06 -8.50 37.16
C ILE A 160 -8.39 -8.84 37.83
N SER A 161 -8.36 -9.30 39.08
CA SER A 161 -9.54 -9.68 39.85
C SER A 161 -10.50 -8.54 40.12
N THR A 162 -9.98 -7.35 40.42
CA THR A 162 -10.79 -6.18 40.81
C THR A 162 -11.16 -5.28 39.64
N TYR A 163 -10.69 -5.58 38.42
CA TYR A 163 -11.02 -4.80 37.24
C TYR A 163 -12.53 -4.85 36.98
N ALA A 164 -13.16 -3.68 36.98
CA ALA A 164 -14.61 -3.55 36.86
C ALA A 164 -15.01 -3.02 35.48
N PHE A 165 -16.10 -3.57 34.93
CA PHE A 165 -16.62 -3.18 33.62
C PHE A 165 -18.13 -3.44 33.50
N LEU A 166 -18.74 -2.90 32.45
CA LEU A 166 -20.15 -3.12 32.13
C LEU A 166 -20.33 -4.48 31.46
N LEU A 167 -21.12 -5.36 32.09
CA LEU A 167 -21.49 -6.67 31.56
C LEU A 167 -22.94 -6.63 31.05
N PRO A 168 -23.16 -6.62 29.73
CA PRO A 168 -24.50 -6.73 29.15
C PRO A 168 -25.00 -8.18 29.19
N PRO A 169 -26.28 -8.43 28.86
CA PRO A 169 -26.83 -9.78 28.73
C PRO A 169 -26.03 -10.64 27.75
N LEU A 170 -25.98 -11.96 27.99
CA LEU A 170 -25.16 -12.91 27.24
C LEU A 170 -25.35 -12.82 25.71
N ALA A 171 -26.59 -12.62 25.25
CA ALA A 171 -26.89 -12.45 23.83
C ALA A 171 -26.21 -11.21 23.25
N ASP A 172 -26.27 -10.08 23.95
CA ASP A 172 -25.63 -8.83 23.54
C ASP A 172 -24.10 -8.97 23.55
N GLN A 173 -23.53 -9.67 24.54
CA GLN A 173 -22.09 -9.98 24.57
C GLN A 173 -21.65 -10.72 23.31
N ILE A 174 -22.38 -11.77 22.92
CA ILE A 174 -22.09 -12.55 21.70
C ILE A 174 -22.22 -11.66 20.45
N HIS A 175 -23.24 -10.80 20.39
CA HIS A 175 -23.43 -9.87 19.26
C HIS A 175 -22.27 -8.87 19.14
N ILE A 176 -21.88 -8.25 20.25
CA ILE A 176 -20.74 -7.34 20.34
C ILE A 176 -19.46 -8.05 19.91
N ALA A 177 -19.18 -9.22 20.49
CA ALA A 177 -17.97 -9.97 20.22
C ALA A 177 -17.85 -10.34 18.73
N ASN A 178 -18.94 -10.80 18.11
CA ASN A 178 -18.97 -11.10 16.69
C ASN A 178 -18.73 -9.85 15.83
N THR A 179 -19.31 -8.71 16.20
CA THR A 179 -19.14 -7.45 15.47
C THR A 179 -17.69 -6.94 15.54
N LEU A 180 -17.08 -6.95 16.73
CA LEU A 180 -15.69 -6.56 16.93
C LEU A 180 -14.72 -7.52 16.24
N SER A 181 -14.96 -8.83 16.35
CA SER A 181 -14.17 -9.86 15.66
C SER A 181 -14.19 -9.70 14.13
N GLN A 182 -15.33 -9.34 13.54
CA GLN A 182 -15.42 -9.06 12.09
C GLN A 182 -14.57 -7.84 11.68
N ALA A 183 -14.61 -6.77 12.47
CA ALA A 183 -13.80 -5.58 12.21
C ALA A 183 -12.29 -5.88 12.33
N GLU A 184 -11.87 -6.64 13.35
CA GLU A 184 -10.48 -7.11 13.49
C GLU A 184 -10.05 -7.98 12.31
N ALA A 185 -10.92 -8.87 11.83
CA ALA A 185 -10.63 -9.73 10.68
C ALA A 185 -10.36 -8.88 9.41
N LEU A 186 -11.14 -7.83 9.18
CA LEU A 186 -10.93 -6.90 8.06
C LEU A 186 -9.60 -6.13 8.20
N ILE A 187 -9.25 -5.68 9.41
CA ILE A 187 -7.96 -5.04 9.69
C ILE A 187 -6.81 -6.00 9.38
N ALA A 188 -6.90 -7.26 9.83
CA ALA A 188 -5.88 -8.28 9.59
C ALA A 188 -5.72 -8.58 8.08
N GLN A 189 -6.84 -8.77 7.36
CA GLN A 189 -6.83 -8.95 5.91
C GLN A 189 -6.21 -7.76 5.17
N ARG A 190 -6.49 -6.53 5.61
CA ARG A 190 -5.93 -5.32 5.01
C ARG A 190 -4.42 -5.21 5.23
N LYS A 191 -3.94 -5.53 6.44
CA LYS A 191 -2.50 -5.60 6.76
C LYS A 191 -1.81 -6.65 5.89
N GLU A 192 -2.42 -7.83 5.74
CA GLU A 192 -1.87 -8.89 4.90
C GLU A 192 -1.86 -8.51 3.41
N SER A 193 -2.92 -7.86 2.91
CA SER A 193 -2.96 -7.36 1.54
C SER A 193 -1.81 -6.37 1.25
N ILE A 194 -1.51 -5.47 2.20
CA ILE A 194 -0.37 -4.54 2.09
C ILE A 194 0.96 -5.31 2.02
N ARG A 195 1.13 -6.34 2.85
CA ARG A 195 2.34 -7.20 2.84
C ARG A 195 2.49 -7.95 1.51
N LEU A 196 1.39 -8.48 0.97
CA LEU A 196 1.39 -9.20 -0.31
C LEU A 196 1.73 -8.30 -1.50
N LEU A 197 1.36 -7.02 -1.46
CA LEU A 197 1.79 -6.05 -2.49
C LEU A 197 3.33 -5.89 -2.52
N ASP A 198 3.99 -5.90 -1.36
CA ASP A 198 5.46 -5.83 -1.29
C ASP A 198 6.11 -7.11 -1.83
N GLU A 199 5.56 -8.28 -1.49
CA GLU A 199 6.03 -9.55 -2.05
C GLU A 199 5.81 -9.65 -3.56
N LEU A 200 4.69 -9.11 -4.07
CA LEU A 200 4.40 -9.08 -5.50
C LEU A 200 5.44 -8.28 -6.29
N VAL A 201 5.93 -7.16 -5.75
CA VAL A 201 7.03 -6.39 -6.37
C VAL A 201 8.32 -7.20 -6.45
N LYS A 202 8.68 -7.90 -5.36
CA LYS A 202 9.87 -8.77 -5.32
C LYS A 202 9.75 -9.91 -6.33
N SER A 203 8.59 -10.56 -6.39
CA SER A 203 8.31 -11.63 -7.35
C SER A 203 8.39 -11.11 -8.80
N LYS A 204 7.83 -9.93 -9.08
CA LYS A 204 7.84 -9.35 -10.41
C LYS A 204 9.26 -8.99 -10.87
N PHE A 205 10.11 -8.53 -9.97
CA PHE A 205 11.53 -8.28 -10.26
C PHE A 205 12.23 -9.56 -10.72
N LEU A 206 12.08 -10.66 -9.96
CA LEU A 206 12.68 -11.95 -10.29
C LEU A 206 12.13 -12.53 -11.60
N GLU A 207 10.83 -12.42 -11.84
CA GLU A 207 10.19 -12.84 -13.09
C GLU A 207 10.78 -12.10 -14.31
N MET A 208 10.91 -10.77 -14.20
CA MET A 208 11.36 -9.94 -15.32
C MET A 208 12.86 -10.06 -15.59
N PHE A 209 13.69 -10.11 -14.54
CA PHE A 209 15.14 -10.00 -14.68
C PHE A 209 15.91 -11.29 -14.39
N GLY A 210 15.26 -12.29 -13.79
CA GLY A 210 15.85 -13.58 -13.42
C GLY A 210 16.64 -13.52 -12.11
N ASP A 211 17.25 -14.67 -11.76
CA ASP A 211 18.19 -14.74 -10.63
C ASP A 211 19.52 -14.07 -11.04
N PRO A 212 19.96 -13.02 -10.31
CA PRO A 212 21.20 -12.31 -10.62
C PRO A 212 22.46 -13.17 -10.55
N VAL A 213 22.43 -14.29 -9.81
CA VAL A 213 23.56 -15.22 -9.69
C VAL A 213 23.65 -16.13 -10.91
N LYS A 214 22.52 -16.71 -11.31
CA LYS A 214 22.48 -17.65 -12.44
C LYS A 214 22.58 -16.94 -13.79
N ASN A 215 22.09 -15.69 -13.86
CA ASN A 215 22.01 -14.90 -15.09
C ASN A 215 21.41 -15.70 -16.27
N GLU A 216 20.30 -16.40 -16.02
CA GLU A 216 19.65 -17.29 -17.00
C GLU A 216 19.29 -16.58 -18.32
N LYS A 217 19.11 -15.26 -18.27
CA LYS A 217 18.76 -14.41 -19.40
C LYS A 217 19.97 -13.80 -20.13
N GLY A 218 21.20 -14.09 -19.68
CA GLY A 218 22.44 -13.66 -20.35
C GLY A 218 22.67 -12.15 -20.39
N TRP A 219 22.21 -11.41 -19.39
CA TRP A 219 22.37 -9.96 -19.34
C TRP A 219 23.84 -9.56 -19.15
N GLU A 220 24.23 -8.43 -19.74
CA GLU A 220 25.55 -7.84 -19.55
C GLU A 220 25.77 -7.49 -18.07
N MET A 221 26.96 -7.74 -17.54
CA MET A 221 27.32 -7.36 -16.17
C MET A 221 28.00 -5.98 -16.16
N LYS A 222 27.48 -5.04 -15.36
CA LYS A 222 28.08 -3.73 -15.14
C LYS A 222 28.24 -3.44 -13.65
N THR A 223 28.98 -2.40 -13.30
CA THR A 223 28.99 -1.86 -11.94
C THR A 223 27.92 -0.78 -11.78
N ILE A 224 27.40 -0.57 -10.58
CA ILE A 224 26.50 0.57 -10.29
C ILE A 224 27.15 1.89 -10.72
N GLY A 225 28.46 2.03 -10.55
CA GLY A 225 29.23 3.19 -11.01
C GLY A 225 29.09 3.46 -12.51
N ASN A 226 28.95 2.44 -13.36
CA ASN A 226 28.74 2.60 -14.80
C ASN A 226 27.31 3.04 -15.18
N LEU A 227 26.36 2.95 -14.24
CA LEU A 227 24.92 3.18 -14.46
C LEU A 227 24.45 4.51 -13.86
N ILE A 228 25.33 5.24 -13.17
CA ILE A 228 25.03 6.51 -12.53
C ILE A 228 25.83 7.64 -13.15
N ARG A 229 25.25 8.84 -13.18
CA ARG A 229 25.92 10.08 -13.61
C ARG A 229 26.47 10.90 -12.45
N GLU A 230 25.94 10.69 -11.24
CA GLU A 230 26.32 11.46 -10.06
C GLU A 230 26.12 10.62 -8.80
N ILE A 231 27.07 10.73 -7.85
CA ILE A 231 26.95 10.21 -6.50
C ILE A 231 27.47 11.27 -5.52
N LYS A 232 26.70 11.57 -4.48
CA LYS A 232 27.06 12.58 -3.47
C LYS A 232 26.68 12.11 -2.08
N TYR A 233 27.44 12.56 -1.09
CA TYR A 233 27.05 12.45 0.30
C TYR A 233 26.08 13.56 0.68
N GLY A 234 25.07 13.21 1.47
CA GLY A 234 24.20 14.17 2.14
C GLY A 234 24.95 14.94 3.23
N THR A 235 24.30 15.99 3.73
CA THR A 235 24.87 16.84 4.79
C THR A 235 24.97 16.09 6.12
N SER A 236 25.97 16.43 6.92
CA SER A 236 26.14 15.97 8.31
C SER A 236 25.62 16.97 9.33
N LYS A 237 25.02 18.09 8.89
CA LYS A 237 24.43 19.09 9.77
C LYS A 237 23.31 18.48 10.63
N SER A 238 23.19 18.98 11.85
CA SER A 238 22.14 18.60 12.78
C SER A 238 20.78 19.14 12.30
N SER A 239 19.72 18.40 12.61
CA SER A 239 18.35 18.87 12.41
C SER A 239 17.99 19.97 13.40
N GLU A 240 17.10 20.87 13.00
CA GLU A 240 16.57 21.97 13.80
C GLU A 240 15.04 21.82 13.97
N GLU A 241 14.49 22.36 15.06
CA GLU A 241 13.03 22.35 15.29
C GLU A 241 12.28 23.29 14.35
N ASN A 242 12.87 24.46 14.05
CA ASN A 242 12.32 25.47 13.13
C ASN A 242 13.07 25.50 11.79
N GLY A 243 13.37 24.32 11.23
CA GLY A 243 14.05 24.21 9.95
C GLY A 243 13.12 24.52 8.76
N THR A 244 13.66 25.11 7.70
CA THR A 244 12.91 25.47 6.48
C THR A 244 12.69 24.27 5.56
N PHE A 245 13.65 23.36 5.50
CA PHE A 245 13.64 22.24 4.55
C PHE A 245 13.43 20.89 5.24
N PRO A 246 12.62 19.98 4.68
CA PRO A 246 12.50 18.63 5.20
C PRO A 246 13.82 17.86 5.08
N TYR A 247 14.18 17.15 6.15
CA TYR A 247 15.49 16.52 6.33
C TYR A 247 15.38 15.00 6.45
N LEU A 248 15.73 14.30 5.38
CA LEU A 248 15.65 12.85 5.25
C LEU A 248 16.85 12.15 5.86
N ARG A 249 16.59 11.17 6.72
CA ARG A 249 17.64 10.41 7.43
C ARG A 249 17.40 8.91 7.31
N MET A 250 18.34 8.14 7.86
CA MET A 250 18.27 6.67 7.88
C MET A 250 16.97 6.09 8.48
N ASN A 251 16.29 6.82 9.36
CA ASN A 251 15.03 6.39 9.98
C ASN A 251 13.81 6.61 9.08
N ASN A 252 13.97 7.40 8.02
CA ASN A 252 12.91 7.65 7.03
C ASN A 252 12.92 6.63 5.89
N ILE A 253 13.85 5.67 5.90
CA ILE A 253 13.90 4.57 4.94
C ILE A 253 13.48 3.29 5.66
N THR A 254 12.41 2.64 5.18
CA THR A 254 11.93 1.36 5.70
C THR A 254 12.86 0.20 5.32
N SER A 255 12.70 -0.95 5.98
CA SER A 255 13.44 -2.19 5.66
C SER A 255 13.29 -2.61 4.20
N ASP A 256 12.09 -2.42 3.66
CA ASP A 256 11.72 -2.80 2.29
C ASP A 256 12.08 -1.73 1.25
N GLY A 257 12.75 -0.64 1.68
CA GLY A 257 13.27 0.37 0.77
C GLY A 257 12.26 1.42 0.33
N TYR A 258 11.25 1.71 1.15
CA TYR A 258 10.29 2.78 0.91
C TYR A 258 10.47 3.93 1.90
N TRP A 259 9.79 5.05 1.65
CA TRP A 259 9.85 6.21 2.53
C TRP A 259 8.84 6.13 3.68
N ASP A 260 9.30 6.49 4.86
CA ASP A 260 8.48 6.77 6.04
C ASP A 260 8.68 8.24 6.48
N PHE A 261 7.68 9.06 6.16
CA PHE A 261 7.63 10.48 6.50
C PHE A 261 6.94 10.74 7.86
N SER A 262 6.65 9.70 8.65
CA SER A 262 5.95 9.85 9.94
C SER A 262 6.71 10.77 10.90
N LYS A 263 8.04 10.64 10.95
CA LYS A 263 8.95 11.38 11.85
C LYS A 263 9.99 12.19 11.06
N ILE A 264 9.53 13.03 10.15
CA ILE A 264 10.41 13.95 9.42
C ILE A 264 10.92 15.05 10.36
N LYS A 265 12.19 15.41 10.21
CA LYS A 265 12.78 16.58 10.86
C LYS A 265 13.08 17.65 9.82
N PHE A 266 13.43 18.85 10.27
CA PHE A 266 13.75 19.95 9.38
C PHE A 266 15.17 20.45 9.58
N ILE A 267 15.68 21.20 8.60
CA ILE A 267 17.01 21.80 8.61
C ILE A 267 17.00 23.15 7.92
N ASN A 268 17.86 24.07 8.37
CA ASN A 268 18.14 25.33 7.69
C ASN A 268 19.44 25.22 6.89
N LEU A 269 19.39 25.64 5.63
CA LEU A 269 20.54 25.62 4.70
C LEU A 269 20.61 26.94 3.96
N THR A 270 21.82 27.35 3.60
CA THR A 270 22.01 28.43 2.63
C THR A 270 21.60 27.97 1.23
N SER A 271 21.37 28.89 0.29
CA SER A 271 21.02 28.54 -1.09
C SER A 271 22.08 27.65 -1.75
N GLU A 272 23.36 27.88 -1.45
CA GLU A 272 24.47 27.07 -1.99
C GLU A 272 24.46 25.64 -1.41
N GLU A 273 24.21 25.50 -0.11
CA GLU A 273 24.10 24.20 0.54
C GLU A 273 22.86 23.43 0.06
N PHE A 274 21.75 24.13 -0.16
CA PHE A 274 20.55 23.55 -0.74
C PHE A 274 20.83 22.96 -2.12
N GLU A 275 21.47 23.72 -3.02
CA GLU A 275 21.85 23.21 -4.35
C GLU A 275 22.79 22.01 -4.28
N LYS A 276 23.64 21.94 -3.26
CA LYS A 276 24.56 20.83 -3.06
C LYS A 276 23.89 19.54 -2.55
N TYR A 277 22.92 19.65 -1.64
CA TYR A 277 22.39 18.51 -0.88
C TYR A 277 20.92 18.16 -1.17
N HIS A 278 20.22 18.94 -2.00
CA HIS A 278 18.84 18.62 -2.35
C HIS A 278 18.75 17.27 -3.08
N ILE A 279 17.64 16.60 -2.85
CA ILE A 279 17.22 15.38 -3.52
C ILE A 279 16.11 15.76 -4.49
N SER A 280 16.19 15.20 -5.69
CA SER A 280 15.22 15.38 -6.75
C SER A 280 14.47 14.08 -7.02
N TYR A 281 13.28 14.18 -7.61
CA TYR A 281 12.53 13.03 -8.07
C TYR A 281 13.40 12.08 -8.90
N GLY A 282 13.32 10.78 -8.61
CA GLY A 282 14.11 9.73 -9.26
C GLY A 282 15.51 9.54 -8.70
N ASP A 283 15.96 10.38 -7.77
CA ASP A 283 17.23 10.16 -7.07
C ASP A 283 17.11 8.92 -6.17
N ILE A 284 18.15 8.09 -6.16
CA ILE A 284 18.24 6.94 -5.25
C ILE A 284 18.97 7.39 -4.00
N VAL A 285 18.40 7.10 -2.84
CA VAL A 285 18.99 7.40 -1.54
C VAL A 285 19.32 6.11 -0.81
N PHE A 286 20.55 6.04 -0.32
CA PHE A 286 21.15 4.84 0.27
C PHE A 286 21.63 5.13 1.69
N ASN A 287 21.25 4.26 2.63
CA ASN A 287 21.67 4.35 4.01
C ASN A 287 23.09 3.80 4.21
N ARG A 288 24.07 4.71 4.34
CA ARG A 288 25.49 4.37 4.43
C ARG A 288 25.94 3.78 5.78
N THR A 289 25.26 4.09 6.89
CA THR A 289 25.72 3.72 8.24
C THR A 289 24.56 3.26 9.09
N ASN A 290 24.64 2.04 9.62
CA ASN A 290 23.69 1.48 10.58
C ASN A 290 24.28 0.21 11.22
N SER A 291 23.47 -0.53 11.98
CA SER A 291 23.76 -1.94 12.25
C SER A 291 23.88 -2.75 10.95
N LYS A 292 24.58 -3.89 11.00
CA LYS A 292 24.87 -4.73 9.85
C LYS A 292 23.61 -5.21 9.11
N GLU A 293 22.52 -5.43 9.83
CA GLU A 293 21.22 -5.85 9.28
C GLU A 293 20.49 -4.71 8.54
N LEU A 294 20.76 -3.45 8.90
CA LEU A 294 19.98 -2.26 8.49
C LEU A 294 20.76 -1.28 7.60
N VAL A 295 22.06 -1.51 7.38
CA VAL A 295 22.86 -0.74 6.44
C VAL A 295 22.48 -1.13 5.00
N GLY A 296 22.50 -0.15 4.10
CA GLY A 296 22.10 -0.35 2.70
C GLY A 296 20.60 -0.41 2.44
N LYS A 297 19.77 0.04 3.39
CA LYS A 297 18.39 0.46 3.08
C LYS A 297 18.42 1.48 1.95
N THR A 298 17.67 1.21 0.88
CA THR A 298 17.74 1.97 -0.38
C THR A 298 16.32 2.35 -0.80
N ALA A 299 16.08 3.62 -1.09
CA ALA A 299 14.79 4.12 -1.57
C ALA A 299 14.95 5.02 -2.79
N VAL A 300 13.96 5.02 -3.68
CA VAL A 300 13.84 5.99 -4.78
C VAL A 300 13.01 7.17 -4.27
N PHE A 301 13.53 8.38 -4.39
CA PHE A 301 12.82 9.59 -3.99
C PHE A 301 11.74 9.93 -5.02
N VAL A 302 10.50 10.02 -4.57
CA VAL A 302 9.31 10.26 -5.42
C VAL A 302 8.53 11.52 -5.04
N GLU A 303 9.00 12.27 -4.05
CA GLU A 303 8.35 13.49 -3.57
C GLU A 303 9.04 14.74 -4.15
N GLU A 304 8.59 15.92 -3.71
CA GLU A 304 9.20 17.20 -4.08
C GLU A 304 10.28 17.63 -3.08
N LYS A 305 11.47 17.95 -3.61
CA LYS A 305 12.58 18.72 -3.00
C LYS A 305 12.75 18.56 -1.47
N GLU A 306 13.62 17.63 -1.07
CA GLU A 306 14.04 17.43 0.32
C GLU A 306 15.58 17.38 0.44
N ILE A 307 16.11 17.33 1.66
CA ILE A 307 17.57 17.31 1.92
C ILE A 307 18.02 15.92 2.39
N ALA A 308 19.08 15.40 1.77
CA ALA A 308 19.74 14.17 2.21
C ALA A 308 20.57 14.40 3.49
N GLY A 309 20.24 13.70 4.57
CA GLY A 309 20.93 13.77 5.86
C GLY A 309 21.71 12.52 6.22
N TYR A 310 23.04 12.60 6.12
CA TYR A 310 23.95 11.50 6.39
C TYR A 310 23.68 10.23 5.54
N LEU A 311 23.09 10.42 4.36
CA LEU A 311 22.79 9.38 3.36
C LEU A 311 23.72 9.53 2.15
N ILE A 312 23.75 8.53 1.27
CA ILE A 312 24.36 8.64 -0.06
C ILE A 312 23.23 8.84 -1.07
N ARG A 313 23.36 9.84 -1.95
CA ARG A 313 22.43 10.14 -3.04
C ARG A 313 23.08 9.76 -4.37
N MET A 314 22.38 9.01 -5.21
CA MET A 314 22.80 8.62 -6.54
C MET A 314 21.80 9.11 -7.58
N ARG A 315 22.30 9.60 -8.72
CA ARG A 315 21.48 9.92 -9.90
C ARG A 315 21.88 8.98 -11.03
N VAL A 316 20.91 8.25 -11.57
CA VAL A 316 21.13 7.34 -12.69
C VAL A 316 21.39 8.10 -14.01
N ASN A 317 22.05 7.43 -14.95
CA ASN A 317 22.16 7.90 -16.34
C ASN A 317 20.90 7.55 -17.15
N GLU A 318 20.82 8.00 -18.40
CA GLU A 318 19.65 7.78 -19.27
C GLU A 318 19.42 6.32 -19.67
N GLU A 319 20.41 5.45 -19.46
CA GLU A 319 20.35 4.02 -19.81
C GLU A 319 19.81 3.15 -18.67
N THR A 320 19.46 3.75 -17.52
CA THR A 320 19.12 3.01 -16.30
C THR A 320 17.92 3.63 -15.58
N SER A 321 16.98 2.78 -15.17
CA SER A 321 15.88 3.19 -14.30
C SER A 321 16.32 3.14 -12.82
N PRO A 322 15.97 4.15 -11.99
CA PRO A 322 16.30 4.12 -10.58
C PRO A 322 15.61 2.96 -9.84
N TRP A 323 14.40 2.60 -10.28
CA TRP A 323 13.63 1.49 -9.74
C TRP A 323 14.28 0.13 -9.99
N TYR A 324 15.09 -0.02 -11.03
CA TYR A 324 15.83 -1.25 -11.28
C TYR A 324 16.95 -1.45 -10.26
N ILE A 325 17.78 -0.42 -10.03
CA ILE A 325 18.83 -0.45 -9.00
C ILE A 325 18.21 -0.67 -7.61
N TRP A 326 17.10 0.02 -7.32
CA TRP A 326 16.32 -0.18 -6.10
C TRP A 326 15.84 -1.64 -5.94
N GLY A 327 15.28 -2.22 -7.00
CA GLY A 327 14.79 -3.60 -6.99
C GLY A 327 15.90 -4.61 -6.73
N TYR A 328 17.08 -4.40 -7.33
CA TYR A 328 18.25 -5.22 -7.08
C TYR A 328 18.73 -5.10 -5.63
N LEU A 329 18.98 -3.89 -5.12
CA LEU A 329 19.54 -3.65 -3.79
C LEU A 329 18.59 -4.06 -2.65
N ASN A 330 17.27 -4.09 -2.91
CA ASN A 330 16.28 -4.59 -1.97
C ASN A 330 15.90 -6.07 -2.19
N SER A 331 16.44 -6.73 -3.22
CA SER A 331 16.30 -8.18 -3.40
C SER A 331 17.10 -8.96 -2.36
N LYS A 332 16.76 -10.24 -2.18
CA LYS A 332 17.51 -11.17 -1.30
C LYS A 332 19.01 -11.18 -1.63
N HIS A 333 19.36 -11.24 -2.91
CA HIS A 333 20.75 -11.25 -3.35
C HIS A 333 21.45 -9.91 -3.12
N GLY A 334 20.76 -8.79 -3.38
CA GLY A 334 21.28 -7.46 -3.09
C GLY A 334 21.59 -7.27 -1.61
N LYS A 335 20.67 -7.68 -0.72
CA LYS A 335 20.90 -7.65 0.73
C LYS A 335 22.08 -8.52 1.16
N GLN A 336 22.23 -9.72 0.60
CA GLN A 336 23.39 -10.59 0.87
C GLN A 336 24.71 -9.98 0.40
N THR A 337 24.70 -9.34 -0.77
CA THR A 337 25.87 -8.62 -1.30
C THR A 337 26.28 -7.48 -0.37
N LEU A 338 25.30 -6.66 0.05
CA LEU A 338 25.52 -5.57 1.00
C LEU A 338 26.04 -6.09 2.35
N TYR A 339 25.46 -7.16 2.87
CA TYR A 339 25.89 -7.79 4.12
C TYR A 339 27.35 -8.27 4.07
N SER A 340 27.79 -8.76 2.91
CA SER A 340 29.16 -9.25 2.69
C SER A 340 30.17 -8.10 2.53
N LEU A 341 29.73 -6.94 2.04
CA LEU A 341 30.56 -5.74 1.91
C LEU A 341 30.78 -5.00 3.24
N CYS A 342 29.95 -5.26 4.25
CA CYS A 342 30.04 -4.61 5.55
C CYS A 342 31.33 -4.99 6.29
N ARG A 343 32.24 -4.03 6.46
CA ARG A 343 33.37 -4.16 7.39
C ARG A 343 32.87 -3.95 8.82
N ASN A 344 32.99 -4.98 9.67
CA ASN A 344 32.61 -4.87 11.07
C ASN A 344 33.65 -4.03 11.83
N ILE A 345 33.26 -2.85 12.30
CA ILE A 345 34.00 -2.09 13.31
C ILE A 345 33.00 -1.74 14.42
N VAL A 346 33.13 -2.40 15.58
CA VAL A 346 32.41 -2.09 16.84
C VAL A 346 30.91 -1.78 16.63
N GLY A 347 30.12 -2.79 16.26
CA GLY A 347 28.64 -2.71 16.21
C GLY A 347 28.04 -1.82 15.10
N ILE A 348 28.86 -1.09 14.34
CA ILE A 348 28.43 -0.21 13.25
C ILE A 348 28.99 -0.74 11.94
N ALA A 349 28.12 -0.93 10.97
CA ALA A 349 28.48 -1.25 9.60
C ALA A 349 28.40 0.02 8.74
N ASN A 350 29.40 0.21 7.88
CA ASN A 350 29.42 1.29 6.90
C ASN A 350 29.67 0.72 5.50
N ILE A 351 28.98 1.29 4.51
CA ILE A 351 29.28 1.12 3.09
C ILE A 351 29.49 2.52 2.51
N ASN A 352 30.66 2.75 1.92
CA ASN A 352 30.99 4.05 1.33
C ASN A 352 30.56 4.14 -0.14
N ALA A 353 30.62 5.34 -0.71
CA ALA A 353 30.21 5.60 -2.09
C ALA A 353 30.99 4.79 -3.14
N GLN A 354 32.29 4.55 -2.92
CA GLN A 354 33.14 3.80 -3.84
C GLN A 354 32.82 2.30 -3.81
N GLU A 355 32.58 1.75 -2.62
CA GLU A 355 32.10 0.37 -2.43
C GLU A 355 30.73 0.17 -3.09
N LEU A 356 29.80 1.12 -2.90
CA LEU A 356 28.49 1.11 -3.53
C LEU A 356 28.58 1.16 -5.06
N GLN A 357 29.45 2.02 -5.61
CA GLN A 357 29.70 2.07 -7.05
C GLN A 357 30.29 0.77 -7.58
N GLY A 358 31.12 0.07 -6.80
CA GLY A 358 31.77 -1.17 -7.18
C GLY A 358 30.86 -2.41 -7.22
N ILE A 359 29.62 -2.30 -6.73
CA ILE A 359 28.65 -3.42 -6.77
C ILE A 359 28.35 -3.79 -8.22
N LYS A 360 28.57 -5.05 -8.56
CA LYS A 360 28.26 -5.62 -9.88
C LYS A 360 26.78 -5.99 -9.93
N ILE A 361 26.09 -5.54 -10.98
CA ILE A 361 24.70 -5.84 -11.26
C ILE A 361 24.51 -6.17 -12.74
N LEU A 362 23.48 -6.95 -13.05
CA LEU A 362 23.08 -7.20 -14.43
C LEU A 362 22.52 -5.90 -15.05
N LYS A 363 22.70 -5.70 -16.35
CA LYS A 363 22.18 -4.58 -17.13
C LYS A 363 21.18 -5.10 -18.18
N PRO A 364 19.92 -5.39 -17.78
CA PRO A 364 18.85 -5.67 -18.74
C PRO A 364 18.54 -4.40 -19.56
N PRO A 365 17.91 -4.53 -20.74
CA PRO A 365 17.51 -3.38 -21.54
C PRO A 365 16.63 -2.38 -20.77
N VAL A 366 16.89 -1.08 -20.92
CA VAL A 366 16.19 0.00 -20.20
C VAL A 366 14.67 -0.05 -20.38
N LEU A 367 14.19 -0.57 -21.52
CA LEU A 367 12.77 -0.78 -21.78
C LEU A 367 12.10 -1.68 -20.72
N PHE A 368 12.75 -2.79 -20.34
CA PHE A 368 12.21 -3.68 -19.30
C PHE A 368 12.32 -3.06 -17.92
N GLN A 369 13.38 -2.29 -17.67
CA GLN A 369 13.54 -1.54 -16.43
C GLN A 369 12.41 -0.51 -16.25
N ASN A 370 12.03 0.19 -17.30
CA ASN A 370 10.94 1.17 -17.28
C ASN A 370 9.56 0.50 -17.10
N LYS A 371 9.34 -0.67 -17.71
CA LYS A 371 8.11 -1.47 -17.43
C LYS A 371 8.03 -1.87 -15.96
N PHE A 372 9.16 -2.24 -15.36
CA PHE A 372 9.21 -2.54 -13.93
C PHE A 372 8.95 -1.30 -13.07
N ALA A 373 9.52 -0.15 -13.43
CA ALA A 373 9.23 1.13 -12.77
C ALA A 373 7.73 1.46 -12.76
N GLU A 374 7.07 1.39 -13.92
CA GLU A 374 5.63 1.62 -14.03
C GLU A 374 4.82 0.64 -13.17
N PHE A 375 5.25 -0.63 -13.10
CA PHE A 375 4.63 -1.62 -12.23
C PHE A 375 4.76 -1.24 -10.75
N VAL A 376 5.98 -0.90 -10.30
CA VAL A 376 6.23 -0.51 -8.91
C VAL A 376 5.41 0.72 -8.52
N GLU A 377 5.36 1.75 -9.37
CA GLU A 377 4.58 2.97 -9.12
C GLU A 377 3.08 2.68 -8.97
N ASN A 378 2.52 1.81 -9.81
CA ASN A 378 1.12 1.40 -9.69
C ASN A 378 0.85 0.63 -8.39
N ILE A 379 1.77 -0.25 -7.97
CA ILE A 379 1.66 -0.95 -6.69
C ILE A 379 1.75 0.01 -5.51
N GLN A 380 2.64 1.02 -5.56
CA GLN A 380 2.71 2.04 -4.51
C GLN A 380 1.40 2.82 -4.40
N LEU A 381 0.79 3.21 -5.52
CA LEU A 381 -0.52 3.87 -5.51
C LEU A 381 -1.61 3.00 -4.87
N GLN A 382 -1.64 1.70 -5.15
CA GLN A 382 -2.58 0.77 -4.50
C GLN A 382 -2.28 0.62 -3.00
N LYS A 383 -1.01 0.53 -2.63
CA LYS A 383 -0.57 0.42 -1.23
C LYS A 383 -1.01 1.63 -0.41
N VAL A 384 -0.87 2.85 -0.95
CA VAL A 384 -1.36 4.09 -0.34
C VAL A 384 -2.88 4.02 -0.09
N GLN A 385 -3.66 3.51 -1.05
CA GLN A 385 -5.11 3.31 -0.86
C GLN A 385 -5.43 2.29 0.24
N TYR A 386 -4.67 1.20 0.31
CA TYR A 386 -4.87 0.16 1.33
C TYR A 386 -4.48 0.64 2.72
N GLN A 387 -3.42 1.44 2.83
CA GLN A 387 -3.02 2.08 4.08
C GLN A 387 -4.10 3.05 4.58
N ARG A 388 -4.70 3.84 3.68
CA ARG A 388 -5.86 4.69 4.03
C ARG A 388 -7.04 3.87 4.54
N SER A 389 -7.41 2.82 3.80
CA SER A 389 -8.47 1.90 4.23
C SER A 389 -8.16 1.24 5.58
N LEU A 390 -6.89 0.93 5.86
CA LEU A 390 -6.48 0.37 7.14
C LEU A 390 -6.73 1.36 8.29
N ILE A 391 -6.34 2.62 8.13
CA ILE A 391 -6.58 3.68 9.12
C ILE A 391 -8.08 3.84 9.39
N GLU A 392 -8.89 3.85 8.33
CA GLU A 392 -10.36 3.94 8.44
C GLU A 392 -10.95 2.74 9.20
N LEU A 393 -10.45 1.53 8.95
CA LEU A 393 -10.87 0.31 9.67
C LEU A 393 -10.45 0.33 11.15
N GLU A 394 -9.23 0.77 11.47
CA GLU A 394 -8.74 0.89 12.85
C GLU A 394 -9.54 1.94 13.64
N ALA A 395 -9.91 3.05 13.00
CA ALA A 395 -10.79 4.05 13.60
C ALA A 395 -12.21 3.52 13.81
N LEU A 396 -12.76 2.77 12.85
CA LEU A 396 -14.07 2.11 12.98
C LEU A 396 -14.07 1.14 14.16
N TYR A 397 -13.05 0.28 14.27
CA TYR A 397 -12.92 -0.65 15.40
C TYR A 397 -12.90 0.11 16.73
N SER A 398 -12.10 1.17 16.83
CA SER A 398 -12.01 1.98 18.04
C SER A 398 -13.36 2.58 18.46
N SER A 399 -14.13 3.09 17.49
CA SER A 399 -15.48 3.61 17.74
C SER A 399 -16.46 2.51 18.17
N LEU A 400 -16.44 1.35 17.51
CA LEU A 400 -17.29 0.21 17.85
C LEU A 400 -16.99 -0.31 19.25
N SER A 401 -15.70 -0.44 19.59
CA SER A 401 -15.23 -0.89 20.92
C SER A 401 -15.71 0.05 22.02
N GLN A 402 -15.58 1.36 21.81
CA GLN A 402 -16.05 2.36 22.78
C GLN A 402 -17.57 2.28 22.99
N LYS A 403 -18.36 2.23 21.90
CA LYS A 403 -19.82 2.09 21.99
C LYS A 403 -20.23 0.79 22.68
N ALA A 404 -19.55 -0.31 22.34
CA ALA A 404 -19.81 -1.61 22.92
C ALA A 404 -19.60 -1.62 24.44
N PHE A 405 -18.48 -1.09 24.91
CA PHE A 405 -18.13 -1.13 26.33
C PHE A 405 -18.80 -0.03 27.17
N ASN A 406 -19.42 0.97 26.53
CA ASN A 406 -20.31 1.93 27.17
C ASN A 406 -21.78 1.45 27.23
N GLY A 407 -22.09 0.28 26.66
CA GLY A 407 -23.44 -0.26 26.65
C GLY A 407 -24.34 0.28 25.52
N GLU A 408 -23.76 0.94 24.53
CA GLU A 408 -24.47 1.59 23.42
C GLU A 408 -24.66 0.67 22.19
N LEU A 409 -24.07 -0.54 22.18
CA LEU A 409 -24.13 -1.49 21.06
C LEU A 409 -24.93 -2.76 21.41
N MET A 410 -26.25 -2.62 21.59
CA MET A 410 -27.16 -3.71 22.01
C MET A 410 -28.04 -4.21 20.87
N ILE A 411 -28.45 -5.49 20.89
CA ILE A 411 -29.24 -6.18 19.83
C ILE A 411 -30.53 -5.43 19.46
N ASN A 412 -31.14 -4.73 20.42
CA ASN A 412 -32.44 -4.05 20.21
C ASN A 412 -32.34 -2.60 19.70
N GLN A 413 -31.15 -2.06 19.49
CA GLN A 413 -31.02 -0.82 18.73
C GLN A 413 -31.17 -1.18 17.25
N LYS A 414 -32.27 -0.72 16.60
CA LYS A 414 -32.57 -0.97 15.17
C LYS A 414 -31.30 -0.96 14.34
N SER A 415 -30.80 -2.13 13.99
CA SER A 415 -29.80 -2.28 12.94
C SER A 415 -30.39 -1.66 11.68
N PRO A 416 -29.75 -0.65 11.06
CA PRO A 416 -30.26 -0.09 9.82
C PRO A 416 -30.32 -1.23 8.79
N SER A 417 -31.54 -1.50 8.38
CA SER A 417 -31.95 -2.54 7.44
C SER A 417 -31.06 -2.52 6.20
N LYS A 418 -30.31 -3.61 5.90
CA LYS A 418 -29.70 -4.04 4.60
C LYS A 418 -29.15 -3.01 3.60
N VAL A 419 -29.09 -1.74 3.97
CA VAL A 419 -28.59 -0.61 3.23
C VAL A 419 -27.35 -0.22 4.01
N SER A 420 -26.25 -0.82 3.53
CA SER A 420 -24.92 -0.23 3.48
C SER A 420 -24.14 -0.14 4.80
N ALA A 421 -23.42 -1.23 5.10
CA ALA A 421 -22.12 -1.14 5.77
C ALA A 421 -21.24 -0.05 5.12
N LEU A 422 -21.41 0.22 3.83
CA LEU A 422 -20.80 1.34 3.08
C LEU A 422 -21.31 2.74 3.44
N ARG A 423 -22.55 2.91 3.91
CA ARG A 423 -23.13 4.21 4.31
C ARG A 423 -22.98 4.42 5.80
N LEU A 424 -23.07 3.36 6.61
CA LEU A 424 -22.58 3.44 7.99
C LEU A 424 -21.08 3.73 7.99
N ALA A 425 -20.28 3.08 7.14
CA ALA A 425 -18.87 3.45 6.96
C ALA A 425 -18.72 4.86 6.38
N ARG A 426 -19.55 5.35 5.45
CA ARG A 426 -19.45 6.74 4.94
C ARG A 426 -19.89 7.80 5.94
N GLU A 427 -21.01 7.61 6.64
CA GLU A 427 -21.58 8.52 7.63
C GLU A 427 -20.74 8.50 8.91
N THR A 428 -20.24 7.32 9.31
CA THR A 428 -19.25 7.20 10.40
C THR A 428 -17.90 7.75 9.97
N SER A 429 -17.42 7.53 8.74
CA SER A 429 -16.17 8.15 8.25
C SER A 429 -16.28 9.68 8.16
N LEU A 430 -17.40 10.25 7.71
CA LEU A 430 -17.59 11.70 7.66
C LEU A 430 -17.69 12.34 9.05
N HIS A 431 -18.29 11.64 10.04
CA HIS A 431 -18.33 12.11 11.43
C HIS A 431 -17.00 11.86 12.19
N VAL A 432 -16.28 10.79 11.86
CA VAL A 432 -14.96 10.46 12.44
C VAL A 432 -13.86 11.36 11.87
N ILE A 433 -13.98 11.81 10.60
CA ILE A 433 -13.11 12.85 10.01
C ILE A 433 -13.09 14.12 10.87
N ALA A 434 -14.22 14.48 11.47
CA ALA A 434 -14.35 15.65 12.35
C ALA A 434 -13.74 15.46 13.75
N ASN A 435 -13.58 14.22 14.23
CA ASN A 435 -13.21 13.89 15.62
C ASN A 435 -11.86 13.17 15.78
N HIS A 436 -11.08 13.00 14.72
CA HIS A 436 -9.76 12.35 14.79
C HIS A 436 -8.80 13.02 15.77
N SER A 437 -7.93 12.21 16.39
CA SER A 437 -6.74 12.73 17.05
C SER A 437 -5.82 13.44 16.03
N ASN A 438 -5.12 14.51 16.44
CA ASN A 438 -4.22 15.29 15.57
C ASN A 438 -3.22 14.44 14.75
N LYS A 439 -2.86 13.26 15.27
CA LYS A 439 -1.90 12.33 14.65
C LYS A 439 -2.48 11.56 13.44
N GLU A 440 -3.75 11.18 13.49
CA GLU A 440 -4.42 10.46 12.39
C GLU A 440 -4.75 11.39 11.23
N GLN A 441 -5.23 12.62 11.52
CA GLN A 441 -5.42 13.66 10.49
C GLN A 441 -4.11 14.04 9.80
N ALA A 442 -3.01 14.14 10.54
CA ALA A 442 -1.69 14.39 9.97
C ALA A 442 -1.24 13.24 9.05
N THR A 443 -1.57 11.99 9.38
CA THR A 443 -1.22 10.82 8.57
C THR A 443 -2.05 10.77 7.28
N LEU A 444 -3.37 10.99 7.37
CA LEU A 444 -4.26 11.05 6.20
C LEU A 444 -3.89 12.19 5.24
N LYS A 445 -3.59 13.39 5.76
CA LYS A 445 -3.10 14.51 4.94
C LYS A 445 -1.79 14.19 4.21
N LYS A 446 -0.87 13.45 4.85
CA LYS A 446 0.38 13.00 4.21
C LYS A 446 0.10 12.01 3.09
N VAL A 447 -0.74 11.01 3.34
CA VAL A 447 -1.17 10.00 2.34
C VAL A 447 -1.81 10.69 1.13
N ASP A 448 -2.69 11.66 1.36
CA ASP A 448 -3.36 12.40 0.28
C ASP A 448 -2.40 13.30 -0.50
N LYS A 449 -1.41 13.92 0.16
CA LYS A 449 -0.35 14.70 -0.50
C LYS A 449 0.56 13.83 -1.37
N THR A 450 1.02 12.69 -0.84
CA THR A 450 1.81 11.72 -1.61
C THR A 450 1.02 11.19 -2.81
N LYS A 451 -0.28 10.89 -2.62
CA LYS A 451 -1.16 10.49 -3.72
C LYS A 451 -1.30 11.58 -4.78
N SER A 452 -1.51 12.85 -4.39
CA SER A 452 -1.64 13.94 -5.35
C SER A 452 -0.33 14.20 -6.11
N ALA A 453 0.82 14.13 -5.42
CA ALA A 453 2.14 14.27 -6.03
C ALA A 453 2.40 13.16 -7.06
N LEU A 454 2.13 11.90 -6.69
CA LEU A 454 2.27 10.75 -7.59
C LEU A 454 1.32 10.83 -8.80
N ILE A 455 0.08 11.28 -8.61
CA ILE A 455 -0.88 11.45 -9.71
C ILE A 455 -0.42 12.58 -10.64
N SER A 456 -0.04 13.73 -10.10
CA SER A 456 0.43 14.88 -10.88
C SER A 456 1.70 14.56 -11.67
N GLN A 457 2.64 13.79 -11.09
CA GLN A 457 3.85 13.34 -11.79
C GLN A 457 3.56 12.28 -12.85
N LYS A 458 2.62 11.36 -12.59
CA LYS A 458 2.18 10.39 -13.60
C LYS A 458 1.56 11.10 -14.80
N GLU A 459 0.77 12.15 -14.56
CA GLU A 459 0.20 13.02 -15.59
C GLU A 459 1.30 13.81 -16.34
N GLU A 460 2.31 14.33 -15.65
CA GLU A 460 3.43 15.05 -16.28
C GLU A 460 4.32 14.14 -17.14
N GLN A 461 4.65 12.94 -16.66
CA GLN A 461 5.39 11.95 -17.45
C GLN A 461 4.57 11.44 -18.64
N SER A 462 3.27 11.18 -18.43
CA SER A 462 2.31 10.86 -19.48
C SER A 462 2.33 11.93 -20.58
N PHE A 463 2.24 13.20 -20.18
CA PHE A 463 2.28 14.34 -21.09
C PHE A 463 3.59 14.40 -21.87
N LEU A 464 4.74 14.20 -21.21
CA LEU A 464 6.05 14.24 -21.86
C LEU A 464 6.22 13.12 -22.90
N LYS A 465 5.82 11.89 -22.56
CA LYS A 465 5.86 10.72 -23.46
C LYS A 465 5.05 10.98 -24.72
N ARG A 466 3.83 11.50 -24.56
CA ARG A 466 2.93 11.85 -25.69
C ARG A 466 3.42 13.07 -26.47
N LYS A 467 4.05 14.04 -25.83
CA LYS A 467 4.69 15.18 -26.51
C LYS A 467 5.82 14.72 -27.44
N ILE A 468 6.62 13.75 -27.04
CA ILE A 468 7.68 13.15 -27.89
C ILE A 468 7.03 12.51 -29.12
N LEU A 469 6.01 11.67 -28.92
CA LEU A 469 5.27 11.01 -30.00
C LEU A 469 4.64 12.03 -30.97
N GLY A 470 3.92 13.00 -30.43
CA GLY A 470 3.28 14.04 -31.24
C GLY A 470 4.30 14.86 -32.04
N SER A 471 5.45 15.18 -31.43
CA SER A 471 6.53 15.89 -32.14
C SER A 471 7.16 15.05 -33.25
N TYR A 472 7.25 13.73 -33.06
CA TYR A 472 7.71 12.80 -34.09
C TYR A 472 6.73 12.76 -35.28
N ILE A 473 5.43 12.61 -35.02
CA ILE A 473 4.39 12.57 -36.06
C ILE A 473 4.39 13.85 -36.90
N ILE A 474 4.43 15.03 -36.26
CA ILE A 474 4.48 16.30 -36.98
C ILE A 474 5.73 16.34 -37.87
N ASN A 475 6.90 16.02 -37.31
CA ASN A 475 8.15 16.09 -38.04
C ASN A 475 8.18 15.19 -39.29
N GLN A 476 7.70 13.95 -39.18
CA GLN A 476 7.61 13.01 -40.31
C GLN A 476 6.57 13.43 -41.36
N SER A 477 5.66 14.35 -41.00
CA SER A 477 4.54 14.77 -41.86
C SER A 477 4.67 16.18 -42.42
N LEU A 478 5.79 16.90 -42.17
CA LEU A 478 5.98 18.28 -42.62
C LEU A 478 5.92 18.47 -44.15
N ASN A 479 6.23 17.42 -44.91
CA ASN A 479 6.20 17.45 -46.38
C ASN A 479 4.84 17.05 -46.97
N ASP A 480 3.84 16.76 -46.13
CA ASP A 480 2.48 16.45 -46.55
C ASP A 480 1.64 17.73 -46.53
N SER A 481 1.21 18.19 -47.72
CA SER A 481 0.44 19.41 -47.89
C SER A 481 -0.97 19.34 -47.29
N GLN A 482 -1.48 18.13 -47.05
CA GLN A 482 -2.78 17.86 -46.43
C GLN A 482 -2.67 17.58 -44.93
N PHE A 483 -1.46 17.69 -44.35
CA PHE A 483 -1.24 17.45 -42.93
C PHE A 483 -1.66 18.65 -42.08
N GLY A 484 -2.85 18.54 -41.51
CA GLY A 484 -3.40 19.46 -40.51
C GLY A 484 -3.54 18.86 -39.11
N ASP A 485 -4.07 19.66 -38.18
CA ASP A 485 -4.40 19.29 -36.81
C ASP A 485 -5.33 18.08 -36.70
N VAL A 486 -6.37 17.99 -37.55
CA VAL A 486 -7.26 16.81 -37.59
C VAL A 486 -6.49 15.53 -37.91
N LYS A 487 -5.67 15.56 -38.97
CA LYS A 487 -4.88 14.40 -39.41
C LYS A 487 -3.83 14.02 -38.35
N PHE A 488 -3.22 15.01 -37.71
CA PHE A 488 -2.33 14.80 -36.56
C PHE A 488 -3.02 14.03 -35.44
N GLU A 489 -4.23 14.44 -35.03
CA GLU A 489 -4.96 13.79 -33.93
C GLU A 489 -5.28 12.32 -34.22
N LYS A 490 -5.64 12.00 -35.46
CA LYS A 490 -5.94 10.63 -35.88
C LYS A 490 -4.71 9.77 -35.97
N LEU A 491 -3.61 10.31 -36.50
CA LEU A 491 -2.33 9.60 -36.51
C LEU A 491 -1.80 9.38 -35.10
N LEU A 492 -2.02 10.32 -34.18
CA LEU A 492 -1.69 10.15 -32.77
C LEU A 492 -2.51 9.01 -32.15
N HIS A 493 -3.84 9.03 -32.33
CA HIS A 493 -4.73 7.98 -31.82
C HIS A 493 -4.36 6.58 -32.34
N LEU A 494 -4.17 6.44 -33.65
CA LEU A 494 -3.78 5.18 -34.27
C LEU A 494 -2.39 4.74 -33.81
N SER A 495 -1.42 5.67 -33.70
CA SER A 495 -0.10 5.32 -33.18
C SER A 495 -0.18 4.78 -31.75
N GLU A 496 -0.99 5.40 -30.88
CA GLU A 496 -1.13 5.00 -29.48
C GLU A 496 -1.83 3.64 -29.32
N TYR A 497 -2.95 3.42 -30.02
CA TYR A 497 -3.78 2.22 -29.84
C TYR A 497 -3.49 1.07 -30.80
N LEU A 498 -3.14 1.34 -32.06
CA LEU A 498 -2.90 0.30 -33.06
C LEU A 498 -1.44 -0.19 -33.00
N ILE A 499 -0.48 0.75 -32.95
CA ILE A 499 0.95 0.44 -33.03
C ILE A 499 1.54 0.18 -31.64
N LEU A 500 1.48 1.18 -30.75
CA LEU A 500 2.18 1.13 -29.47
C LEU A 500 1.46 0.25 -28.44
N LYS A 501 0.13 0.19 -28.48
CA LYS A 501 -0.72 -0.60 -27.57
C LYS A 501 -0.38 -0.36 -26.09
N ARG A 502 -0.10 0.90 -25.74
CA ARG A 502 0.34 1.33 -24.40
C ARG A 502 -0.57 2.44 -23.87
N ASN A 503 -0.73 2.47 -22.55
CA ASN A 503 -1.41 3.56 -21.86
C ASN A 503 -0.40 4.64 -21.47
N PHE A 504 -0.42 5.76 -22.19
CA PHE A 504 0.32 6.98 -21.88
C PHE A 504 -0.56 8.03 -21.22
N GLY A 505 -1.64 7.66 -20.53
CA GLY A 505 -2.59 8.61 -19.94
C GLY A 505 -3.49 9.30 -20.97
N GLN A 506 -3.75 8.66 -22.11
CA GLN A 506 -4.66 9.19 -23.12
C GLN A 506 -6.13 9.18 -22.68
N HIS A 507 -6.87 10.24 -23.01
CA HIS A 507 -8.26 10.51 -22.66
C HIS A 507 -9.06 10.89 -23.91
N TYR A 508 -9.20 9.96 -24.85
CA TYR A 508 -9.97 10.21 -26.07
C TYR A 508 -11.47 10.28 -25.77
N ILE A 509 -12.07 11.38 -26.17
CA ILE A 509 -13.52 11.60 -26.16
C ILE A 509 -14.09 11.46 -27.57
N GLN A 510 -15.35 11.03 -27.63
CA GLN A 510 -16.14 10.95 -28.85
C GLN A 510 -16.48 12.36 -29.33
N LYS A 511 -16.15 12.64 -30.59
CA LYS A 511 -16.43 13.91 -31.29
C LYS A 511 -16.78 13.64 -32.74
N MET A 512 -17.45 14.61 -33.36
CA MET A 512 -17.77 14.65 -34.78
C MET A 512 -16.60 14.28 -35.69
N ALA A 513 -15.41 14.81 -35.43
CA ALA A 513 -14.21 14.52 -36.22
C ALA A 513 -13.50 13.22 -35.76
N GLY A 514 -14.18 12.27 -35.12
CA GLY A 514 -13.59 11.05 -34.58
C GLY A 514 -12.93 11.22 -33.20
N PRO A 515 -12.17 10.23 -32.71
CA PRO A 515 -11.54 10.26 -31.38
C PRO A 515 -10.64 11.49 -31.20
N TYR A 516 -10.87 12.25 -30.13
CA TYR A 516 -10.12 13.47 -29.84
C TYR A 516 -9.71 13.55 -28.37
N ASP A 517 -8.49 14.01 -28.08
CA ASP A 517 -8.02 14.21 -26.71
C ASP A 517 -7.61 15.67 -26.50
N ASN A 518 -8.57 16.49 -26.05
CA ASN A 518 -8.35 17.91 -25.80
C ASN A 518 -7.43 18.18 -24.60
N LYS A 519 -7.45 17.29 -23.59
CA LYS A 519 -6.62 17.41 -22.39
C LYS A 519 -5.14 17.36 -22.74
N PHE A 520 -4.76 16.59 -23.76
CA PHE A 520 -3.41 16.57 -24.26
C PHE A 520 -3.13 17.57 -25.39
N THR A 521 -3.98 17.61 -26.43
CA THR A 521 -3.67 18.34 -27.68
C THR A 521 -3.53 19.85 -27.48
N ILE A 522 -4.39 20.46 -26.65
CA ILE A 522 -4.34 21.90 -26.35
C ILE A 522 -3.00 22.29 -25.69
N PRO A 523 -2.61 21.73 -24.53
CA PRO A 523 -1.33 22.06 -23.91
C PRO A 523 -0.13 21.59 -24.74
N PHE A 524 -0.25 20.48 -25.47
CA PHE A 524 0.79 20.01 -26.40
C PHE A 524 1.12 21.08 -27.45
N PHE A 525 0.11 21.62 -28.13
CA PHE A 525 0.34 22.62 -29.16
C PHE A 525 0.92 23.93 -28.60
N GLN A 526 0.41 24.39 -27.46
CA GLN A 526 0.96 25.56 -26.76
C GLN A 526 2.45 25.36 -26.42
N GLN A 527 2.81 24.15 -25.95
CA GLN A 527 4.16 23.85 -25.52
C GLN A 527 5.14 23.76 -26.70
N ILE A 528 4.79 23.09 -27.81
CA ILE A 528 5.69 22.99 -28.97
C ILE A 528 5.90 24.35 -29.68
N GLU A 529 4.91 25.25 -29.61
CA GLU A 529 5.02 26.63 -30.10
C GLU A 529 5.92 27.46 -29.17
N LYS A 530 5.72 27.35 -27.85
CA LYS A 530 6.58 27.97 -26.83
C LYS A 530 8.04 27.53 -26.93
N ASP A 531 8.27 26.24 -27.18
CA ASP A 531 9.61 25.67 -27.38
C ASP A 531 10.21 26.03 -28.74
N ARG A 532 9.42 26.66 -29.62
CA ARG A 532 9.76 27.04 -31.00
C ARG A 532 10.15 25.86 -31.87
N TRP A 533 9.59 24.67 -31.61
CA TRP A 533 9.82 23.48 -32.41
C TRP A 533 9.02 23.52 -33.71
N PHE A 534 7.78 23.98 -33.62
CA PHE A 534 6.84 24.08 -34.74
C PHE A 534 6.02 25.37 -34.61
N ARG A 535 5.48 25.85 -35.73
CA ARG A 535 4.49 26.93 -35.78
C ARG A 535 3.22 26.42 -36.46
N ARG A 536 2.04 26.77 -35.95
CA ARG A 536 0.78 26.47 -36.63
C ARG A 536 0.27 27.67 -37.42
N THR A 537 -0.15 27.43 -38.66
CA THR A 537 -0.76 28.43 -39.54
C THR A 537 -2.16 27.99 -39.93
N LYS A 538 -3.14 28.87 -39.77
CA LYS A 538 -4.53 28.58 -40.15
C LYS A 538 -4.68 28.61 -41.68
N LYS A 539 -5.20 27.54 -42.26
CA LYS A 539 -5.58 27.46 -43.69
C LYS A 539 -7.02 26.93 -43.77
N GLY A 540 -7.96 27.77 -44.19
CA GLY A 540 -9.38 27.43 -44.18
C GLY A 540 -9.88 27.10 -42.76
N LYS A 541 -10.44 25.90 -42.57
CA LYS A 541 -10.97 25.41 -41.29
C LYS A 541 -9.95 24.68 -40.40
N GLN A 542 -8.71 24.47 -40.86
CA GLN A 542 -7.71 23.64 -40.17
C GLN A 542 -6.39 24.38 -39.92
N PHE A 543 -5.67 23.96 -38.88
CA PHE A 543 -4.31 24.40 -38.64
C PHE A 543 -3.30 23.46 -39.29
N HIS A 544 -2.33 24.02 -40.02
CA HIS A 544 -1.22 23.29 -40.62
C HIS A 544 0.08 23.61 -39.90
N PHE A 545 1.05 22.69 -39.94
CA PHE A 545 2.31 22.81 -39.22
C PHE A 545 3.45 23.27 -40.12
N GLN A 546 4.32 24.12 -39.59
CA GLN A 546 5.57 24.58 -40.22
C GLN A 546 6.73 24.41 -39.24
N GLN A 547 7.96 24.33 -39.77
CA GLN A 547 9.16 24.27 -38.95
C GLN A 547 9.34 25.55 -38.13
N GLY A 548 9.66 25.40 -36.84
CA GLY A 548 10.07 26.51 -35.98
C GLY A 548 11.59 26.69 -35.93
N GLU A 549 12.05 27.80 -35.33
CA GLU A 549 13.48 28.15 -35.19
C GLU A 549 14.31 27.05 -34.51
N LYS A 550 13.71 26.32 -33.55
CA LYS A 550 14.36 25.27 -32.78
C LYS A 550 13.87 23.87 -33.16
N HIS A 551 13.38 23.70 -34.39
CA HIS A 551 12.83 22.43 -34.89
C HIS A 551 13.77 21.22 -34.66
N LYS A 552 15.08 21.38 -34.92
CA LYS A 552 16.10 20.32 -34.72
C LYS A 552 16.21 19.84 -33.27
N SER A 553 15.75 20.61 -32.29
CA SER A 553 15.77 20.19 -30.88
C SER A 553 14.72 19.12 -30.58
N SER A 554 13.63 19.08 -31.35
CA SER A 554 12.57 18.08 -31.17
C SER A 554 13.05 16.66 -31.50
N THR A 555 14.03 16.49 -32.40
CA THR A 555 14.51 15.17 -32.80
C THR A 555 15.41 14.49 -31.78
N LYS A 556 15.99 15.26 -30.87
CA LYS A 556 16.86 14.76 -29.80
C LYS A 556 16.08 14.01 -28.71
N THR A 557 14.75 14.11 -28.69
CA THR A 557 13.90 13.55 -27.63
C THR A 557 13.25 12.21 -28.01
N TYR A 558 13.48 11.71 -29.24
CA TYR A 558 12.83 10.49 -29.74
C TYR A 558 13.35 9.19 -29.14
N ASN A 559 14.42 9.24 -28.34
CA ASN A 559 15.06 8.08 -27.70
C ASN A 559 14.13 7.27 -26.77
N TYR A 560 12.97 7.82 -26.40
CA TYR A 560 11.95 7.11 -25.64
C TYR A 560 11.33 5.93 -26.40
N PHE A 561 11.15 6.03 -27.72
CA PHE A 561 10.59 4.97 -28.57
C PHE A 561 11.71 4.20 -29.26
N SER A 562 11.55 2.88 -29.38
CA SER A 562 12.49 2.04 -30.13
C SER A 562 12.48 2.37 -31.62
N LYS A 563 13.55 2.00 -32.32
CA LYS A 563 13.65 2.22 -33.78
C LYS A 563 12.55 1.47 -34.53
N GLU A 564 12.18 0.29 -34.05
CA GLU A 564 11.11 -0.55 -34.60
C GLU A 564 9.75 0.14 -34.44
N GLU A 565 9.46 0.71 -33.27
CA GLU A 565 8.21 1.45 -33.03
C GLU A 565 8.12 2.70 -33.89
N LEU A 566 9.19 3.50 -33.93
CA LEU A 566 9.25 4.70 -34.76
C LEU A 566 9.12 4.34 -36.25
N GLY A 567 9.75 3.24 -36.68
CA GLY A 567 9.61 2.70 -38.04
C GLY A 567 8.17 2.31 -38.37
N ALA A 568 7.48 1.61 -37.48
CA ALA A 568 6.07 1.24 -37.66
C ALA A 568 5.14 2.47 -37.70
N ILE A 569 5.38 3.46 -36.85
CA ILE A 569 4.66 4.75 -36.88
C ILE A 569 4.94 5.48 -38.20
N GLN A 570 6.18 5.49 -38.68
CA GLN A 570 6.53 6.08 -39.96
C GLN A 570 5.84 5.37 -41.13
N SER A 571 5.74 4.04 -41.10
CA SER A 571 4.96 3.28 -42.08
C SER A 571 3.47 3.67 -42.05
N LEU A 572 2.89 3.81 -40.85
CA LEU A 572 1.51 4.28 -40.68
C LEU A 572 1.31 5.69 -41.29
N ILE A 573 2.21 6.64 -40.97
CA ILE A 573 2.19 7.99 -41.56
C ILE A 573 2.29 7.91 -43.10
N GLY A 574 3.15 7.02 -43.61
CA GLY A 574 3.33 6.78 -45.04
C GLY A 574 2.05 6.31 -45.74
N LEU A 575 1.27 5.43 -45.12
CA LEU A 575 -0.03 4.95 -45.65
C LEU A 575 -1.01 6.11 -45.85
N PHE A 576 -1.01 7.07 -44.94
CA PHE A 576 -1.93 8.21 -44.98
C PHE A 576 -1.41 9.40 -45.77
N LYS A 577 -0.20 9.36 -46.33
CA LYS A 577 0.43 10.53 -46.98
C LYS A 577 -0.38 11.12 -48.14
N LYS A 578 -1.07 10.27 -48.91
CA LYS A 578 -1.95 10.71 -50.03
C LYS A 578 -3.40 10.90 -49.62
N ALA A 579 -3.76 10.47 -48.41
CA ALA A 579 -5.13 10.54 -47.93
C ALA A 579 -5.45 11.96 -47.42
N ASP A 580 -6.68 12.41 -47.65
CA ASP A 580 -7.16 13.63 -47.04
C ASP A 580 -7.53 13.44 -45.57
N TYR A 581 -7.84 14.55 -44.88
CA TYR A 581 -8.17 14.49 -43.47
C TYR A 581 -9.46 13.71 -43.19
N GLU A 582 -10.41 13.64 -44.15
CA GLU A 582 -11.67 12.93 -43.98
C GLU A 582 -11.46 11.42 -44.03
N GLN A 583 -10.64 10.94 -44.97
CA GLN A 583 -10.29 9.52 -45.09
C GLN A 583 -9.57 9.01 -43.83
N VAL A 584 -8.64 9.79 -43.28
CA VAL A 584 -7.92 9.43 -42.05
C VAL A 584 -8.87 9.42 -40.85
N GLU A 585 -9.83 10.35 -40.84
CA GLU A 585 -10.84 10.50 -39.80
C GLU A 585 -11.85 9.34 -39.78
N ILE A 586 -12.31 8.90 -40.96
CA ILE A 586 -13.16 7.71 -41.11
C ILE A 586 -12.45 6.49 -40.55
N LEU A 587 -11.21 6.23 -40.98
CA LEU A 587 -10.44 5.06 -40.58
C LEU A 587 -10.11 5.05 -39.08
N SER A 588 -9.74 6.20 -38.51
CA SER A 588 -9.50 6.30 -37.06
C SER A 588 -10.78 6.09 -36.24
N THR A 589 -11.94 6.50 -36.75
CA THR A 589 -13.23 6.30 -36.07
C THR A 589 -13.68 4.85 -36.18
N LEU A 590 -13.54 4.23 -37.36
CA LEU A 590 -13.81 2.80 -37.58
C LEU A 590 -12.96 1.92 -36.65
N TYR A 591 -11.67 2.25 -36.50
CA TYR A 591 -10.81 1.54 -35.57
C TYR A 591 -11.29 1.68 -34.11
N ALA A 592 -11.75 2.88 -33.71
CA ALA A 592 -12.23 3.11 -32.36
C ALA A 592 -13.50 2.31 -32.04
N VAL A 593 -14.49 2.28 -32.96
CA VAL A 593 -15.71 1.48 -32.77
C VAL A 593 -15.40 -0.01 -32.73
N TRP A 594 -14.52 -0.49 -33.61
CA TRP A 594 -14.04 -1.87 -33.60
C TRP A 594 -13.37 -2.24 -32.26
N ASN A 595 -12.47 -1.39 -31.78
CA ASN A 595 -11.79 -1.61 -30.51
C ASN A 595 -12.75 -1.56 -29.30
N ASN A 596 -13.76 -0.68 -29.33
CA ASN A 596 -14.79 -0.61 -28.28
C ASN A 596 -15.59 -1.92 -28.18
N ARG A 597 -15.96 -2.53 -29.31
CA ARG A 597 -16.65 -3.82 -29.32
C ARG A 597 -15.80 -4.95 -28.73
N ILE A 598 -14.51 -4.99 -29.06
CA ILE A 598 -13.55 -5.95 -28.46
C ILE A 598 -13.53 -5.79 -26.94
N ILE A 599 -13.44 -4.55 -26.45
CA ILE A 599 -13.40 -4.26 -25.00
C ILE A 599 -14.68 -4.72 -24.31
N LYS A 600 -15.84 -4.59 -24.97
CA LYS A 600 -17.16 -4.98 -24.43
C LYS A 600 -17.49 -6.47 -24.63
N GLY A 601 -16.72 -7.21 -25.40
CA GLY A 601 -17.03 -8.59 -25.78
C GLY A 601 -18.22 -8.72 -26.73
N GLU A 602 -18.46 -7.70 -27.54
CA GLU A 602 -19.57 -7.64 -28.51
C GLU A 602 -19.15 -8.25 -29.87
N PRO A 603 -20.10 -8.79 -30.67
CA PRO A 603 -19.80 -9.34 -31.99
C PRO A 603 -19.29 -8.27 -32.97
N ILE A 604 -18.34 -8.68 -33.81
CA ILE A 604 -17.65 -7.83 -34.78
C ILE A 604 -18.15 -8.23 -36.18
N GLU A 605 -19.16 -7.52 -36.67
CA GLU A 605 -19.76 -7.71 -37.99
C GLU A 605 -19.81 -6.36 -38.73
N ASP A 606 -19.64 -6.36 -40.06
CA ASP A 606 -19.49 -5.14 -40.86
C ASP A 606 -20.70 -4.19 -40.76
N ASN A 607 -21.92 -4.74 -40.73
CA ASN A 607 -23.16 -4.01 -40.51
C ASN A 607 -23.17 -3.31 -39.14
N LEU A 608 -22.73 -4.00 -38.10
CA LEU A 608 -22.71 -3.50 -36.73
C LEU A 608 -21.61 -2.45 -36.53
N LEU A 609 -20.46 -2.60 -37.17
CA LEU A 609 -19.41 -1.58 -37.18
C LEU A 609 -19.85 -0.33 -37.94
N LYS A 610 -20.58 -0.50 -39.07
CA LYS A 610 -21.17 0.62 -39.81
C LYS A 610 -22.21 1.35 -38.95
N GLU A 611 -23.06 0.62 -38.24
CA GLU A 611 -24.03 1.19 -37.32
C GLU A 611 -23.35 1.99 -36.19
N ASP A 612 -22.37 1.41 -35.49
CA ASP A 612 -21.62 2.10 -34.43
C ASP A 612 -20.89 3.35 -34.95
N PHE A 613 -20.36 3.29 -36.17
CA PHE A 613 -19.72 4.43 -36.82
C PHE A 613 -20.70 5.56 -37.13
N LEU A 614 -21.89 5.24 -37.65
CA LEU A 614 -22.93 6.23 -37.93
C LEU A 614 -23.50 6.81 -36.62
N ASN A 615 -23.62 5.99 -35.57
CA ASN A 615 -24.03 6.42 -34.23
C ASN A 615 -22.93 7.16 -33.45
N TRP A 616 -21.72 7.29 -34.02
CA TRP A 616 -20.61 8.00 -33.37
C TRP A 616 -20.89 9.50 -33.21
N ASP A 617 -21.60 10.13 -34.14
CA ASP A 617 -22.05 11.52 -34.05
C ASP A 617 -23.15 11.73 -35.09
N SER A 618 -24.18 12.53 -34.80
CA SER A 618 -25.30 12.71 -35.74
C SER A 618 -24.86 13.26 -37.11
N GLN A 619 -23.72 13.94 -37.20
CA GLN A 619 -23.20 14.44 -38.47
C GLN A 619 -22.47 13.38 -39.32
N LYS A 620 -22.34 12.15 -38.82
CA LYS A 620 -21.77 11.01 -39.55
C LYS A 620 -22.74 10.41 -40.57
N GLU A 621 -24.02 10.77 -40.52
CA GLU A 621 -25.03 10.40 -41.52
C GLU A 621 -24.60 10.73 -42.96
N LYS A 622 -23.75 11.75 -43.15
CA LYS A 622 -23.20 12.09 -44.48
C LYS A 622 -22.36 10.98 -45.13
N TYR A 623 -21.95 9.96 -44.37
CA TYR A 623 -21.18 8.80 -44.84
C TYR A 623 -22.06 7.54 -45.02
N GLN A 624 -23.39 7.68 -44.99
CA GLN A 624 -24.32 6.56 -45.03
C GLN A 624 -24.45 5.94 -46.42
N THR A 625 -24.47 6.80 -47.45
CA THR A 625 -24.35 6.50 -48.88
C THR A 625 -22.90 6.29 -49.26
#